data_AF-A0A6A6MK76-F1
#
_entry.id   AF-A0A6A6MK76-F1
#
_cell.length_a   1.000
_cell.length_b   1.000
_cell.length_c   1.000
_cell.angle_alpha   90.00
_cell.angle_beta   90.00
_cell.angle_gamma   90.00
#
_symmetry.space_group_name_H-M   'P 1'
#
loop_
_entity.id
_entity.type
_entity.pdbx_description
1 polymer ?
#
loop_
_entity_poly.entity_id
_entity_poly.type
_entity_poly.pdbx_seq_one_letter_code
_entity_poly.pdbx_strand_id
1 'polypeptide(L)'
;MKASSKGKVLTWIKRKQIFLKKYVLVPIVCWGHWSLLIFCHLGESFESKARTPCMLLLDSLEMANPRRLEPDIRKFVLDIYRSEGRDENKKLIYKIPFLVPKVPQQSNGEDCGIYVLYFINLFVKEAPEDFSIKDYPYFMNQHWFSPQCMDNFFAELDLFGK
;
A
#
# COMPACT_ATOMS: atom_id res chain seq x y z
N MET A 1 -30.32 -15.17 1.99
CA MET A 1 -28.93 -15.49 1.58
C MET A 1 -27.97 -14.58 2.33
N LYS A 2 -27.00 -15.09 3.10
CA LYS A 2 -25.96 -14.27 3.74
C LYS A 2 -25.03 -13.73 2.65
N ALA A 3 -24.74 -12.43 2.65
CA ALA A 3 -23.75 -11.85 1.76
C ALA A 3 -22.40 -12.57 1.93
N SER A 4 -21.78 -12.99 0.81
CA SER A 4 -20.43 -13.54 0.79
C SER A 4 -19.46 -12.59 1.49
N SER A 5 -18.41 -13.11 2.15
CA SER A 5 -17.36 -12.30 2.79
C SER A 5 -16.84 -11.21 1.87
N LYS A 6 -16.68 -11.51 0.57
CA LYS A 6 -16.32 -10.54 -0.47
C LYS A 6 -17.30 -9.36 -0.54
N GLY A 7 -18.60 -9.64 -0.61
CA GLY A 7 -19.64 -8.60 -0.71
C GLY A 7 -19.69 -7.68 0.52
N LYS A 8 -19.47 -8.24 1.72
CA LYS A 8 -19.38 -7.45 2.96
C LYS A 8 -18.17 -6.51 2.95
N VAL A 9 -17.00 -7.02 2.54
CA VAL A 9 -15.76 -6.23 2.44
C VAL A 9 -15.94 -5.10 1.43
N LEU A 10 -16.44 -5.38 0.23
CA LEU A 10 -16.68 -4.35 -0.80
C LEU A 10 -17.68 -3.28 -0.33
N THR A 11 -18.74 -3.68 0.39
CA THR A 11 -19.70 -2.74 0.99
C THR A 11 -19.03 -1.83 2.02
N TRP A 12 -18.13 -2.39 2.84
CA TRP A 12 -17.36 -1.62 3.82
C TRP A 12 -16.38 -0.65 3.15
N ILE A 13 -15.66 -1.09 2.12
CA ILE A 13 -14.74 -0.25 1.34
C ILE A 13 -15.49 0.92 0.70
N LYS A 14 -16.63 0.65 0.07
CA LYS A 14 -17.47 1.69 -0.56
C LYS A 14 -17.86 2.79 0.44
N ARG A 15 -18.17 2.43 1.69
CA ARG A 15 -18.48 3.40 2.76
C ARG A 15 -17.30 4.28 3.16
N LYS A 16 -16.06 3.84 2.93
CA LYS A 16 -14.84 4.61 3.20
C LYS A 16 -14.53 5.63 2.10
N GLN A 17 -15.27 5.58 0.97
CA GLN A 17 -15.09 6.48 -0.18
C GLN A 17 -13.63 6.53 -0.64
N ILE A 18 -13.03 5.35 -0.86
CA ILE A 18 -11.58 5.26 -1.06
C ILE A 18 -11.09 5.97 -2.34
N PHE A 19 -11.97 6.13 -3.33
CA PHE A 19 -11.66 6.91 -4.54
C PHE A 19 -11.52 8.42 -4.29
N LEU A 20 -12.03 8.94 -3.16
CA LEU A 20 -11.80 10.33 -2.75
C LEU A 20 -10.50 10.50 -1.97
N LYS A 21 -9.81 9.41 -1.65
CA LYS A 21 -8.56 9.43 -0.88
C LYS A 21 -7.37 9.45 -1.83
N LYS A 22 -6.43 10.34 -1.55
CA LYS A 22 -5.12 10.38 -2.23
C LYS A 22 -4.33 9.10 -1.98
N TYR A 23 -4.39 8.59 -0.76
CA TYR A 23 -3.68 7.40 -0.32
C TYR A 23 -4.58 6.48 0.47
N VAL A 24 -4.45 5.18 0.24
CA VAL A 24 -5.10 4.12 1.01
C VAL A 24 -4.02 3.12 1.41
N LEU A 25 -3.77 3.01 2.72
CA LEU A 25 -2.75 2.12 3.27
C LEU A 25 -3.41 0.81 3.70
N VAL A 26 -2.89 -0.31 3.21
CA VAL A 26 -3.44 -1.66 3.40
C VAL A 26 -2.31 -2.58 3.87
N PRO A 27 -2.18 -2.81 5.19
CA PRO A 27 -1.33 -3.86 5.71
C PRO A 27 -1.79 -5.24 5.20
N ILE A 28 -0.87 -6.04 4.69
CA ILE A 28 -1.09 -7.40 4.21
C ILE A 28 -0.36 -8.37 5.13
N VAL A 29 -1.08 -9.37 5.63
CA VAL A 29 -0.52 -10.45 6.46
C VAL A 29 -0.70 -11.77 5.72
N CYS A 30 0.42 -12.38 5.34
CA CYS A 30 0.44 -13.65 4.63
C CYS A 30 1.48 -14.56 5.30
N TRP A 31 1.05 -15.71 5.83
CA TRP A 31 1.95 -16.71 6.41
C TRP A 31 2.86 -16.17 7.54
N GLY A 32 2.35 -15.24 8.34
CA GLY A 32 3.11 -14.59 9.43
C GLY A 32 3.99 -13.41 8.97
N HIS A 33 4.10 -13.16 7.66
CA HIS A 33 4.84 -12.03 7.11
C HIS A 33 3.92 -10.81 6.91
N TRP A 34 4.36 -9.65 7.37
CA TRP A 34 3.70 -8.35 7.17
C TRP A 34 4.37 -7.55 6.05
N SER A 35 3.54 -7.05 5.13
CA SER A 35 3.96 -6.08 4.11
C SER A 35 2.91 -4.97 4.00
N LEU A 36 3.25 -3.86 3.36
CA LEU A 36 2.36 -2.72 3.21
C LEU A 36 2.04 -2.47 1.74
N LEU A 37 0.77 -2.61 1.38
CA LEU A 37 0.26 -2.16 0.08
C LEU A 37 -0.30 -0.74 0.22
N ILE A 38 0.14 0.17 -0.63
CA ILE A 38 -0.37 1.53 -0.70
C ILE A 38 -1.00 1.74 -2.06
N PHE A 39 -2.26 2.16 -2.07
CA PHE A 39 -2.90 2.65 -3.26
C PHE A 39 -2.77 4.17 -3.33
N CYS A 40 -2.24 4.68 -4.43
CA CYS A 40 -2.12 6.11 -4.69
C CYS A 40 -3.14 6.49 -5.77
N HIS A 41 -3.90 7.55 -5.51
CA HIS A 41 -4.75 8.24 -6.49
C HIS A 41 -5.71 7.33 -7.26
N LEU A 42 -6.28 6.29 -6.61
CA LEU A 42 -7.16 5.33 -7.31
C LEU A 42 -8.36 5.97 -8.00
N GLY A 43 -8.87 7.09 -7.49
CA GLY A 43 -10.04 7.76 -8.08
C GLY A 43 -9.74 8.56 -9.33
N GLU A 44 -8.46 8.88 -9.56
CA GLU A 44 -8.01 9.79 -10.61
C GLU A 44 -8.08 9.16 -12.01
N SER A 45 -8.18 10.02 -13.02
CA SER A 45 -8.20 9.60 -14.41
C SER A 45 -6.85 9.01 -14.84
N PHE A 46 -6.90 7.93 -15.62
CA PHE A 46 -5.74 7.33 -16.28
C PHE A 46 -5.05 8.25 -17.29
N GLU A 47 -5.71 9.32 -17.72
CA GLU A 47 -5.20 10.31 -18.66
C GLU A 47 -4.51 11.49 -17.96
N SER A 48 -4.67 11.61 -16.64
CA SER A 48 -4.05 12.68 -15.86
C SER A 48 -2.53 12.57 -15.93
N LYS A 49 -1.86 13.65 -16.33
CA LYS A 49 -0.39 13.72 -16.36
C LYS A 49 0.24 14.09 -15.02
N ALA A 50 -0.57 14.57 -14.09
CA ALA A 50 -0.14 15.06 -12.77
C ALA A 50 -0.39 14.04 -11.66
N ARG A 51 -1.49 13.27 -11.73
CA ARG A 51 -1.91 12.31 -10.70
C ARG A 51 -2.37 11.03 -11.36
N THR A 52 -1.47 10.05 -11.49
CA THR A 52 -1.82 8.75 -12.05
C THR A 52 -2.06 7.73 -10.93
N PRO A 53 -3.08 6.87 -11.05
CA PRO A 53 -3.26 5.76 -10.14
C PRO A 53 -2.01 4.87 -10.14
N CYS A 54 -1.53 4.47 -8.96
CA CYS A 54 -0.50 3.45 -8.84
C CYS A 54 -0.62 2.66 -7.53
N MET A 55 0.11 1.57 -7.45
CA MET A 55 0.13 0.67 -6.31
C MET A 55 1.58 0.45 -5.89
N LEU A 56 1.88 0.60 -4.60
CA LEU A 56 3.21 0.41 -4.02
C LEU A 56 3.17 -0.75 -3.04
N LEU A 57 4.08 -1.71 -3.15
CA LEU A 57 4.23 -2.79 -2.18
C LEU A 57 5.56 -2.63 -1.45
N LEU A 58 5.51 -2.21 -0.19
CA LEU A 58 6.68 -2.07 0.68
C LEU A 58 6.83 -3.35 1.51
N ASP A 59 8.03 -3.90 1.50
CA ASP A 59 8.37 -5.16 2.16
C ASP A 59 9.78 -5.07 2.72
N SER A 60 9.92 -5.24 4.04
CA SER A 60 11.18 -5.20 4.77
C SER A 60 11.96 -6.52 4.75
N LEU A 61 11.35 -7.61 4.24
CA LEU A 61 11.99 -8.93 4.08
C LEU A 61 12.16 -9.35 2.61
N GLU A 62 11.56 -8.63 1.67
CA GLU A 62 11.43 -9.03 0.25
C GLU A 62 10.81 -10.44 0.05
N MET A 63 10.00 -10.91 1.02
CA MET A 63 9.39 -12.24 1.04
C MET A 63 7.93 -12.28 0.60
N ALA A 64 7.29 -11.14 0.32
CA ALA A 64 5.88 -11.03 -0.07
C ALA A 64 5.57 -11.67 -1.43
N ASN A 65 6.59 -12.03 -2.21
CA ASN A 65 6.48 -12.63 -3.54
C ASN A 65 5.51 -11.84 -4.46
N PRO A 66 5.91 -10.64 -4.91
CA PRO A 66 5.04 -9.73 -5.64
C PRO A 66 4.40 -10.35 -6.89
N ARG A 67 5.11 -11.27 -7.57
CA ARG A 67 4.60 -11.99 -8.76
C ARG A 67 3.36 -12.82 -8.45
N ARG A 68 3.29 -13.43 -7.27
CA ARG A 68 2.13 -14.23 -6.83
C ARG A 68 1.01 -13.36 -6.30
N LEU A 69 1.35 -12.23 -5.65
CA LEU A 69 0.39 -11.36 -5.00
C LEU A 69 -0.32 -10.40 -5.96
N GLU A 70 0.40 -9.90 -6.98
CA GLU A 70 -0.10 -8.89 -7.92
C GLU A 70 -1.42 -9.29 -8.63
N PRO A 71 -1.60 -10.53 -9.14
CA PRO A 71 -2.87 -10.92 -9.77
C PRO A 71 -4.07 -10.80 -8.83
N ASP A 72 -3.90 -11.16 -7.56
CA ASP A 72 -4.95 -11.08 -6.55
C ASP A 72 -5.24 -9.63 -6.14
N ILE A 73 -4.19 -8.80 -6.02
CA ILE A 73 -4.34 -7.35 -5.81
C ILE A 73 -5.11 -6.71 -6.97
N ARG A 74 -4.74 -7.00 -8.22
CA ARG A 74 -5.43 -6.44 -9.39
C ARG A 74 -6.89 -6.89 -9.48
N LYS A 75 -7.17 -8.15 -9.11
CA LYS A 75 -8.54 -8.64 -9.01
C LYS A 75 -9.33 -7.92 -7.92
N PHE A 76 -8.72 -7.70 -6.75
CA PHE A 76 -9.32 -6.95 -5.66
C PHE A 76 -9.64 -5.51 -6.08
N VAL A 77 -8.70 -4.81 -6.71
CA VAL A 77 -8.92 -3.46 -7.26
C VAL A 77 -10.06 -3.47 -8.29
N LEU A 78 -10.07 -4.41 -9.23
CA LEU A 78 -11.15 -4.54 -10.21
C LEU A 78 -12.53 -4.74 -9.54
N ASP A 79 -12.59 -5.53 -8.48
CA ASP A 79 -13.82 -5.75 -7.72
C ASP A 79 -14.29 -4.48 -6.99
N ILE A 80 -13.36 -3.66 -6.47
CA ILE A 80 -13.67 -2.35 -5.88
C ILE A 80 -14.30 -1.43 -6.92
N TYR A 81 -13.65 -1.21 -8.07
CA TYR A 81 -14.14 -0.34 -9.15
C TYR A 81 -15.57 -0.74 -9.58
N ARG A 82 -15.80 -2.03 -9.79
CA ARG A 82 -17.11 -2.58 -10.14
C ARG A 82 -18.16 -2.34 -9.05
N SER A 83 -17.80 -2.49 -7.78
CA SER A 83 -18.74 -2.30 -6.66
C SER A 83 -19.22 -0.85 -6.50
N GLU A 84 -18.43 0.09 -7.02
CA GLU A 84 -18.75 1.52 -7.06
C GLU A 84 -19.39 1.95 -8.39
N GLY A 85 -19.67 1.01 -9.30
CA GLY A 85 -20.34 1.28 -10.57
C GLY A 85 -19.48 2.06 -11.56
N ARG A 86 -18.15 1.97 -11.43
CA ARG A 86 -17.24 2.61 -12.39
C ARG A 86 -16.98 1.70 -13.59
N ASP A 87 -16.87 2.28 -14.78
CA ASP A 87 -16.81 1.57 -16.07
C ASP A 87 -15.39 1.10 -16.46
N GLU A 88 -14.37 1.34 -15.63
CA GLU A 88 -13.01 0.96 -15.94
C GLU A 88 -12.89 -0.56 -16.11
N ASN A 89 -12.58 -0.95 -17.34
CA ASN A 89 -12.46 -2.36 -17.68
C ASN A 89 -11.17 -2.97 -17.14
N LYS A 90 -11.13 -4.31 -17.16
CA LYS A 90 -9.97 -5.09 -16.71
C LYS A 90 -8.65 -4.62 -17.35
N LYS A 91 -8.64 -4.19 -18.61
CA LYS A 91 -7.41 -3.75 -19.29
C LYS A 91 -6.84 -2.48 -18.66
N LEU A 92 -7.69 -1.54 -18.24
CA LEU A 92 -7.26 -0.32 -17.56
C LEU A 92 -6.66 -0.62 -16.18
N ILE A 93 -7.33 -1.48 -15.39
CA ILE A 93 -6.82 -1.88 -14.07
C ILE A 93 -5.45 -2.56 -14.16
N TYR A 94 -5.20 -3.33 -15.22
CA TYR A 94 -3.89 -3.96 -15.44
C TYR A 94 -2.80 -2.99 -15.92
N LYS A 95 -3.17 -1.79 -16.38
CA LYS A 95 -2.21 -0.71 -16.71
C LYS A 95 -1.82 0.12 -15.49
N ILE A 96 -2.54 0.03 -14.36
CA ILE A 96 -2.13 0.69 -13.12
C ILE A 96 -0.73 0.17 -12.75
N PRO A 97 0.30 1.02 -12.63
CA PRO A 97 1.63 0.59 -12.25
C PRO A 97 1.63 -0.06 -10.87
N PHE A 98 2.32 -1.19 -10.77
CA PHE A 98 2.56 -1.91 -9.52
C PHE A 98 4.07 -1.85 -9.25
N LEU A 99 4.47 -1.09 -8.23
CA LEU A 99 5.86 -0.79 -7.91
C LEU A 99 6.24 -1.46 -6.60
N VAL A 100 7.45 -2.00 -6.55
CA VAL A 100 8.02 -2.64 -5.36
C VAL A 100 9.28 -1.85 -4.98
N PRO A 101 9.18 -0.75 -4.21
CA PRO A 101 10.34 0.01 -3.77
C PRO A 101 11.31 -0.85 -2.96
N LYS A 102 12.61 -0.60 -3.15
CA LYS A 102 13.65 -1.11 -2.27
C LYS A 102 13.75 -0.21 -1.05
N VAL A 103 13.03 -0.55 0.01
CA VAL A 103 13.07 0.15 1.31
C VAL A 103 14.20 -0.37 2.20
N PRO A 104 14.56 0.28 3.32
CA PRO A 104 15.47 -0.30 4.29
C PRO A 104 14.93 -1.65 4.79
N GLN A 105 15.77 -2.67 4.75
CA GLN A 105 15.40 -4.05 5.06
C GLN A 105 15.70 -4.36 6.53
N GLN A 106 14.91 -5.24 7.12
CA GLN A 106 15.18 -5.74 8.47
C GLN A 106 16.26 -6.82 8.46
N SER A 107 16.96 -6.97 9.58
CA SER A 107 18.03 -7.95 9.75
C SER A 107 17.56 -9.27 10.41
N ASN A 108 16.37 -9.29 11.02
CA ASN A 108 15.76 -10.45 11.67
C ASN A 108 14.44 -10.87 10.98
N GLY A 109 13.80 -11.94 11.42
CA GLY A 109 12.56 -12.45 10.81
C GLY A 109 11.26 -12.00 11.49
N GLU A 110 11.32 -11.21 12.57
CA GLU A 110 10.20 -11.02 13.50
C GLU A 110 9.62 -9.60 13.43
N ASP A 111 10.42 -8.63 13.02
CA ASP A 111 10.07 -7.21 13.11
C ASP A 111 9.23 -6.67 11.95
N CYS A 112 8.77 -7.51 11.01
CA CYS A 112 8.10 -7.07 9.79
C CYS A 112 6.83 -6.24 10.07
N GLY A 113 6.11 -6.55 11.14
CA GLY A 113 4.96 -5.76 11.59
C GLY A 113 5.36 -4.35 12.04
N ILE A 114 6.50 -4.21 12.72
CA ILE A 114 7.00 -2.93 13.25
C ILE A 114 7.54 -2.08 12.10
N TYR A 115 8.21 -2.69 11.13
CA TYR A 115 8.59 -2.03 9.87
C TYR A 115 7.37 -1.51 9.11
N VAL A 116 6.28 -2.28 9.01
CA VAL A 116 5.02 -1.80 8.40
C VAL A 116 4.46 -0.59 9.13
N LEU A 117 4.45 -0.59 10.47
CA LEU A 117 4.02 0.58 11.25
C LEU A 117 4.91 1.80 10.99
N TYR A 118 6.22 1.60 10.91
CA TYR A 118 7.16 2.68 10.66
C TYR A 118 7.05 3.23 9.23
N PHE A 119 6.87 2.35 8.23
CA PHE A 119 6.56 2.76 6.86
C PHE A 119 5.30 3.61 6.78
N ILE A 120 4.24 3.24 7.51
CA ILE A 120 3.01 4.05 7.60
C ILE A 120 3.31 5.42 8.21
N ASN A 121 4.04 5.46 9.34
CA ASN A 121 4.39 6.70 10.03
C ASN A 121 5.18 7.67 9.14
N LEU A 122 6.22 7.16 8.47
CA LEU A 122 7.03 7.97 7.54
C LEU A 122 6.24 8.38 6.30
N PHE A 123 5.48 7.45 5.71
CA PHE A 123 4.67 7.76 4.54
C PHE A 123 3.66 8.87 4.84
N VAL A 124 2.97 8.84 5.98
CA VAL A 124 2.02 9.89 6.35
C VAL A 124 2.70 11.25 6.56
N LYS A 125 3.96 11.27 7.03
CA LYS A 125 4.73 12.50 7.25
C LYS A 125 5.32 13.09 5.97
N GLU A 126 5.73 12.24 5.04
CA GLU A 126 6.57 12.63 3.90
C GLU A 126 5.88 12.50 2.53
N ALA A 127 4.76 11.79 2.46
CA ALA A 127 4.06 11.61 1.19
C ALA A 127 3.70 12.98 0.60
N PRO A 128 3.97 13.19 -0.69
CA PRO A 128 3.61 14.44 -1.35
C PRO A 128 2.09 14.57 -1.39
N GLU A 129 1.60 15.77 -1.65
CA GLU A 129 0.18 15.95 -1.95
C GLU A 129 -0.23 15.23 -3.25
N ASP A 130 0.69 15.21 -4.23
CA ASP A 130 0.47 14.72 -5.59
C ASP A 130 1.59 13.75 -5.99
N PHE A 131 1.56 12.54 -5.44
CA PHE A 131 2.54 11.50 -5.80
C PHE A 131 2.54 11.20 -7.30
N SER A 132 3.75 11.23 -7.87
CA SER A 132 4.03 10.95 -9.28
C SER A 132 5.18 9.96 -9.38
N ILE A 133 5.07 9.03 -10.33
CA ILE A 133 6.08 7.99 -10.58
C ILE A 133 7.30 8.55 -11.32
N LYS A 134 7.20 9.74 -11.94
CA LYS A 134 8.25 10.26 -12.83
C LYS A 134 9.62 10.43 -12.15
N ASP A 135 9.61 10.85 -10.88
CA ASP A 135 10.82 11.14 -10.09
C ASP A 135 10.98 10.17 -8.90
N TYR A 136 10.27 9.04 -8.94
CA TYR A 136 10.26 8.04 -7.89
C TYR A 136 11.42 7.02 -8.04
N PRO A 137 12.04 6.55 -6.94
CA PRO A 137 11.76 6.88 -5.53
C PRO A 137 12.68 7.99 -4.98
N TYR A 138 12.13 9.17 -4.66
CA TYR A 138 12.82 10.18 -3.86
C TYR A 138 12.64 9.97 -2.34
N PHE A 139 11.59 9.26 -1.95
CA PHE A 139 11.37 8.64 -0.64
C PHE A 139 10.88 7.20 -0.88
N MET A 140 10.88 6.32 0.13
CA MET A 140 10.75 4.85 -0.05
C MET A 140 11.91 4.20 -0.82
N ASN A 141 13.12 4.70 -0.63
CA ASN A 141 14.36 4.10 -1.15
C ASN A 141 15.16 3.41 -0.03
N GLN A 142 16.28 2.78 -0.37
CA GLN A 142 17.08 1.99 0.57
C GLN A 142 17.74 2.82 1.69
N HIS A 143 17.75 4.15 1.54
CA HIS A 143 18.28 5.12 2.49
C HIS A 143 17.17 5.98 3.12
N TRP A 144 15.91 5.53 3.03
CA TRP A 144 14.76 6.32 3.51
C TRP A 144 14.85 6.68 4.99
N PHE A 145 15.47 5.83 5.80
CA PHE A 145 15.79 6.10 7.19
C PHE A 145 17.06 5.34 7.60
N SER A 146 17.72 5.82 8.66
CA SER A 146 18.85 5.11 9.26
C SER A 146 18.37 4.05 10.27
N PRO A 147 19.20 3.04 10.59
CA PRO A 147 18.89 2.09 11.65
C PRO A 147 18.57 2.76 12.99
N GLN A 148 19.27 3.84 13.33
CA GLN A 148 19.02 4.60 14.57
C GLN A 148 17.61 5.19 14.63
N CYS A 149 17.07 5.67 13.50
CA CYS A 149 15.69 6.14 13.46
C CYS A 149 14.69 5.01 13.76
N MET A 150 15.00 3.80 13.30
CA MET A 150 14.21 2.61 13.59
C MET A 150 14.27 2.27 15.09
N ASP A 151 15.47 2.21 15.67
CA ASP A 151 15.67 1.91 17.10
C ASP A 151 14.91 2.89 18.01
N ASN A 152 14.92 4.18 17.66
CA ASN A 152 14.15 5.20 18.38
C ASN A 152 12.64 4.94 18.28
N PHE A 153 12.15 4.56 17.11
CA PHE A 153 10.74 4.23 16.92
C PHE A 153 10.31 2.98 17.70
N PHE A 154 11.17 1.96 17.79
CA PHE A 154 10.95 0.80 18.66
C PHE A 154 10.78 1.23 20.12
N ALA A 155 11.70 2.05 20.63
CA ALA A 155 11.62 2.56 22.00
C ALA A 155 10.35 3.39 22.26
N GLU A 156 9.91 4.19 21.27
CA GLU A 156 8.65 4.94 21.37
C GLU A 156 7.43 4.00 21.44
N LEU A 157 7.39 2.93 20.63
CA LEU A 157 6.29 1.96 20.66
C LEU A 157 6.18 1.22 22.00
N ASP A 158 7.31 0.83 22.60
CA ASP A 158 7.35 0.17 23.91
C ASP A 158 6.79 1.06 25.04
N LEU A 159 6.84 2.38 24.87
CA LEU A 159 6.24 3.33 25.82
C LEU A 159 4.72 3.40 25.70
N PHE A 160 4.14 3.19 24.50
CA PHE A 160 2.68 3.16 24.31
C PHE A 160 2.02 1.87 24.82
N GLY A 161 2.79 0.79 24.95
CA GLY A 161 2.33 -0.51 25.46
C GLY A 161 2.23 -0.59 26.99
N LYS A 162 2.61 0.47 27.71
CA LYS A 162 2.51 0.59 29.17
C LYS A 162 1.33 1.48 29.56
#